data_AF-A0A1S4EP67-F1
#
_entry.id   AF-A0A1S4EP67-F1
#
_cell.length_a   1.000
_cell.length_b   1.000
_cell.length_c   1.000
_cell.angle_alpha   90.00
_cell.angle_beta   90.00
_cell.angle_gamma   90.00
#
_symmetry.space_group_name_H-M   'P 1'
#
loop_
_entity.id
_entity.type
_entity.pdbx_description
1 polymer ?
#
loop_
_entity_poly.entity_id
_entity_poly.type
_entity_poly.pdbx_seq_one_letter_code
_entity_poly.pdbx_strand_id
1 'polypeptide(L)'
;NDFRYEGELLQGWFHGHGVFWRADGMKFEGEFRGGRIWGHGLVTYADGTHGFPKNEGYFQDCKMMKRKKCLDVVKKAQKVSLMARMNFGQDNTA
;
A
#
# COMPACT_ATOMS: atom_id res chain seq x y z
N ASN A 1 -1.09 11.83 15.33
CA ASN A 1 -0.29 11.65 14.11
C ASN A 1 -0.44 10.19 13.67
N ASP A 2 -1.64 9.80 13.27
CA ASP A 2 -2.01 8.40 13.07
C ASP A 2 -1.81 8.01 11.61
N PHE A 3 -0.74 7.30 11.31
CA PHE A 3 -0.60 6.63 10.03
C PHE A 3 -0.57 5.13 10.31
N ARG A 4 -1.35 4.38 9.53
CA ARG A 4 -1.46 2.93 9.67
C ARG A 4 -0.88 2.29 8.42
N TYR A 5 -0.05 1.27 8.60
CA TYR A 5 0.46 0.47 7.50
C TYR A 5 0.14 -0.99 7.77
N GLU A 6 -0.38 -1.68 6.76
CA GLU A 6 -0.66 -3.12 6.82
C GLU A 6 -0.20 -3.76 5.52
N GLY A 7 0.86 -4.56 5.61
CA GLY A 7 1.53 -5.10 4.44
C GLY A 7 2.77 -5.90 4.83
N GLU A 8 3.63 -6.16 3.86
CA GLU A 8 4.90 -6.83 4.11
C GLU A 8 5.88 -5.85 4.77
N LEU A 9 6.52 -6.32 5.85
CA LEU A 9 7.56 -5.57 6.56
C LEU A 9 8.84 -6.37 6.43
N LEU A 10 9.90 -5.73 5.93
CA LEU A 10 11.22 -6.33 5.85
C LEU A 10 12.18 -5.54 6.73
N GLN A 11 12.75 -6.19 7.75
CA GLN A 11 13.68 -5.57 8.70
C GLN A 11 13.13 -4.29 9.37
N GLY A 12 11.83 -4.26 9.65
CA GLY A 12 11.16 -3.09 10.24
C GLY A 12 10.80 -1.97 9.26
N TRP A 13 11.07 -2.14 7.96
CA TRP A 13 10.71 -1.18 6.91
C TRP A 13 9.58 -1.70 6.03
N PHE A 14 8.74 -0.79 5.52
CA PHE A 14 7.71 -1.12 4.52
C PHE A 14 8.37 -1.68 3.26
N HIS A 15 7.98 -2.89 2.87
CA HIS A 15 8.53 -3.59 1.72
C HIS A 15 7.44 -4.37 1.00
N GLY A 16 7.68 -4.78 -0.25
CA GLY A 16 6.72 -5.60 -0.98
C GLY A 16 5.39 -4.87 -1.22
N HIS A 17 4.28 -5.51 -0.89
CA HIS A 17 2.94 -4.96 -1.13
C HIS A 17 2.26 -4.60 0.19
N GLY A 18 1.48 -3.53 0.20
CA GLY A 18 0.76 -3.16 1.40
C GLY A 18 -0.26 -2.08 1.18
N VAL A 19 -0.93 -1.76 2.28
CA VAL A 19 -1.91 -0.69 2.34
C VAL A 19 -1.48 0.28 3.42
N PHE A 20 -1.37 1.54 3.04
CA PHE A 20 -1.01 2.64 3.91
C PHE A 20 -2.20 3.59 4.06
N TRP A 21 -2.56 3.94 5.28
CA TRP A 21 -3.54 4.96 5.60
C TRP A 21 -2.84 6.14 6.24
N ARG A 22 -3.09 7.32 5.70
CA ARG A 22 -2.63 8.59 6.23
C ARG A 22 -3.66 9.13 7.21
N ALA A 23 -3.22 9.90 8.20
CA ALA A 23 -4.08 10.60 9.17
C ALA A 23 -5.16 11.47 8.50
N ASP A 24 -4.89 11.92 7.29
CA ASP A 24 -5.77 12.74 6.44
C ASP A 24 -6.96 11.94 5.85
N GLY A 25 -7.05 10.63 6.09
CA GLY A 25 -8.03 9.71 5.50
C GLY A 25 -7.65 9.19 4.11
N MET A 26 -6.55 9.67 3.55
CA MET A 26 -5.98 9.16 2.30
C MET A 26 -5.42 7.75 2.51
N LYS A 27 -5.77 6.84 1.61
CA LYS A 27 -5.32 5.45 1.56
C LYS A 27 -4.49 5.22 0.30
N PHE A 28 -3.40 4.48 0.44
CA PHE A 28 -2.53 4.07 -0.66
C PHE A 28 -2.41 2.55 -0.66
N GLU A 29 -2.67 1.93 -1.81
CA GLU A 29 -2.66 0.48 -2.00
C GLU A 29 -1.68 0.14 -3.11
N GLY A 30 -0.54 -0.45 -2.77
CA GLY A 30 0.50 -0.66 -3.78
C GLY A 30 1.80 -1.25 -3.25
N GLU A 31 2.87 -1.01 -4.00
CA GLU A 31 4.22 -1.49 -3.70
C GLU A 31 5.03 -0.49 -2.88
N PHE A 32 5.80 -1.03 -1.94
CA PHE A 32 6.67 -0.30 -1.02
C PHE A 32 8.07 -0.89 -1.05
N ARG A 33 9.08 -0.03 -0.92
CA ARG A 33 10.48 -0.43 -0.84
C ARG A 33 11.24 0.52 0.07
N GLY A 34 11.81 -0.01 1.15
CA GLY A 34 12.63 0.78 2.08
C GLY A 34 11.85 1.89 2.77
N GLY A 35 10.60 1.61 3.14
CA GLY A 35 9.73 2.61 3.79
C GLY A 35 9.11 3.65 2.84
N ARG A 36 9.37 3.56 1.53
CA ARG A 36 8.84 4.51 0.53
C ARG A 36 7.93 3.80 -0.46
N ILE A 37 7.00 4.55 -1.03
CA ILE A 37 6.16 4.07 -2.12
C ILE A 37 7.04 3.89 -3.36
N TRP A 38 7.11 2.66 -3.87
CA TRP A 38 7.96 2.31 -5.00
C TRP A 38 7.37 1.13 -5.78
N GLY A 39 6.89 1.39 -6.98
CA GLY A 39 6.21 0.41 -7.83
C GLY A 39 4.80 0.87 -8.18
N HIS A 40 3.93 -0.06 -8.53
CA HIS A 40 2.56 0.29 -8.90
C HIS A 40 1.66 0.45 -7.66
N GLY A 41 0.64 1.28 -7.79
CA GLY A 41 -0.35 1.44 -6.74
C GLY A 41 -1.54 2.29 -7.15
N LEU A 42 -2.44 2.44 -6.19
CA LEU A 42 -3.66 3.22 -6.27
C LEU A 42 -3.77 4.10 -5.04
N VAL A 43 -4.04 5.38 -5.28
CA VAL A 43 -4.42 6.33 -4.26
C VAL A 43 -5.95 6.39 -4.17
N THR A 44 -6.45 6.33 -2.95
CA THR A 44 -7.85 6.56 -2.59
C THR A 44 -7.88 7.71 -1.59
N TYR A 45 -8.62 8.76 -1.87
CA TYR A 45 -8.77 9.91 -0.98
C TYR A 45 -9.75 9.59 0.15
N ALA A 46 -9.78 10.43 1.18
CA ALA A 46 -10.68 10.28 2.33
C ALA A 46 -12.16 10.24 1.94
N ASP A 47 -12.51 10.92 0.85
CA ASP A 47 -13.84 10.95 0.24
C ASP A 47 -14.22 9.61 -0.47
N GLY A 48 -13.30 8.64 -0.52
CA GLY A 48 -13.49 7.38 -1.24
C GLY A 48 -13.26 7.49 -2.75
N THR A 49 -13.04 8.69 -3.26
CA THR A 49 -12.68 8.92 -4.66
C THR A 49 -11.21 8.54 -4.92
N HIS A 50 -10.90 8.16 -6.16
CA HIS A 50 -9.52 7.87 -6.58
C HIS A 50 -8.88 9.05 -7.33
N GLY A 51 -9.52 10.21 -7.34
CA GLY A 51 -9.22 11.31 -8.25
C GLY A 51 -9.80 11.10 -9.65
N PHE A 52 -9.94 12.20 -10.39
CA PHE A 52 -10.34 12.19 -11.80
C PHE A 52 -9.27 12.94 -12.63
N PRO A 53 -8.49 12.27 -13.47
CA PRO A 53 -8.46 10.81 -13.71
C PRO A 53 -7.88 10.04 -12.51
N LYS A 54 -8.15 8.72 -12.42
CA LYS A 54 -7.71 7.87 -11.32
C LYS A 54 -6.21 8.00 -11.05
N ASN A 55 -5.84 8.21 -9.78
CA ASN A 55 -4.48 8.24 -9.29
C ASN A 55 -3.92 6.81 -9.13
N GLU A 56 -3.99 6.04 -10.22
CA GLU A 56 -3.47 4.68 -10.31
C GLU A 56 -2.31 4.65 -11.30
N GLY A 57 -1.20 4.06 -10.90
CA GLY A 57 -0.02 4.05 -11.75
C GLY A 57 1.24 3.58 -11.07
N TYR A 58 2.36 3.84 -11.73
CA TYR A 58 3.70 3.61 -11.22
C TYR A 58 4.18 4.83 -10.44
N PHE A 59 4.55 4.59 -9.19
CA PHE A 59 5.11 5.53 -8.24
C PHE A 59 6.57 5.20 -7.95
N GLN A 60 7.42 6.21 -7.82
CA GLN A 60 8.83 6.09 -7.46
C GLN A 60 9.16 7.31 -6.61
N ASP A 61 9.83 7.09 -5.48
CA ASP A 61 10.13 8.16 -4.52
C ASP A 61 8.89 8.99 -4.14
N CYS A 62 7.76 8.30 -3.90
CA CYS A 62 6.46 8.90 -3.58
C CYS A 62 5.87 9.83 -4.67
N LYS A 63 6.47 9.91 -5.86
CA LYS A 63 5.96 10.65 -7.02
C LYS A 63 5.31 9.70 -8.01
N MET A 64 4.23 10.14 -8.64
CA MET A 64 3.60 9.39 -9.73
C MET A 64 4.37 9.65 -11.03
N MET A 65 4.90 8.61 -11.68
CA MET A 65 5.59 8.72 -12.96
C MET A 65 4.66 8.47 -14.12
N LYS A 66 3.87 7.40 -14.03
CA LYS A 66 3.04 6.92 -15.13
C LYS A 66 1.70 6.47 -14.60
N ARG A 67 0.62 7.02 -15.14
CA ARG A 67 -0.73 6.51 -14.88
C ARG A 67 -0.93 5.23 -15.67
N LYS A 68 -1.18 4.13 -14.97
CA LYS A 68 -1.40 2.81 -15.56
C LYS A 68 -2.32 2.02 -14.65
N LYS A 69 -3.27 1.31 -15.26
CA LYS A 69 -4.18 0.44 -14.53
C LYS A 69 -3.42 -0.76 -13.98
N CYS A 70 -3.43 -0.96 -12.66
CA CYS A 70 -2.60 -1.92 -11.94
C CYS A 70 -3.41 -2.66 -10.88
N LEU A 71 -4.59 -3.14 -11.30
CA LEU A 71 -5.54 -3.84 -10.45
C LEU A 71 -4.94 -5.06 -9.74
N ASP A 72 -4.04 -5.80 -10.41
CA ASP A 72 -3.36 -6.96 -9.83
C ASP A 72 -2.55 -6.58 -8.59
N VAL A 73 -1.84 -5.45 -8.65
CA VAL A 73 -1.01 -4.95 -7.56
C VAL A 73 -1.88 -4.44 -6.41
N VAL A 74 -2.96 -3.73 -6.72
CA VAL A 74 -3.93 -3.25 -5.70
C VAL A 74 -4.59 -4.44 -4.98
N LYS A 75 -5.08 -5.43 -5.73
CA LYS A 75 -5.67 -6.65 -5.16
C LYS A 75 -4.67 -7.41 -4.31
N LYS A 76 -3.40 -7.48 -4.75
CA LYS A 76 -2.33 -8.13 -3.99
C LYS A 76 -2.03 -7.35 -2.70
N ALA A 77 -1.92 -6.03 -2.76
CA ALA A 77 -1.77 -5.17 -1.58
C ALA A 77 -2.89 -5.36 -0.56
N GLN A 78 -4.16 -5.42 -1.00
CA GLN A 78 -5.31 -5.71 -0.14
C GLN A 78 -5.23 -7.10 0.50
N LYS A 79 -4.88 -8.12 -0.29
CA LYS A 79 -4.70 -9.49 0.19
C LYS A 79 -3.59 -9.57 1.24
N VAL A 80 -2.46 -8.93 0.98
CA VAL A 80 -1.34 -8.89 1.92
C VAL A 80 -1.70 -8.10 3.17
N SER A 81 -2.41 -6.97 3.07
CA SER A 81 -2.90 -6.23 4.24
C SER A 81 -3.78 -7.11 5.13
N LEU A 82 -4.69 -7.89 4.52
CA LEU A 82 -5.51 -8.87 5.24
C LEU A 82 -4.64 -9.96 5.88
N MET A 83 -3.65 -10.49 5.15
CA MET A 83 -2.71 -11.48 5.67
C MET A 83 -1.85 -10.92 6.80
N ALA A 84 -1.38 -9.68 6.73
CA ALA A 84 -0.58 -9.02 7.77
C ALA A 84 -1.38 -8.86 9.07
N ARG A 85 -2.70 -8.59 8.97
CA ARG A 85 -3.62 -8.62 10.12
C ARG A 85 -3.75 -10.02 10.72
N MET A 86 -3.68 -11.07 9.89
CA MET A 86 -3.80 -12.47 10.32
C MET A 86 -2.47 -13.08 10.79
N ASN A 87 -1.32 -12.63 10.25
CA ASN A 87 0.00 -13.19 10.50
C ASN A 87 0.57 -12.83 11.88
N PHE A 88 -0.04 -11.87 12.59
CA PHE A 88 0.21 -11.70 14.03
C PHE A 88 -0.23 -12.93 14.87
N GLY A 89 -0.75 -13.99 14.24
CA GLY A 89 -1.02 -15.30 14.84
C GLY A 89 -0.21 -16.49 14.29
N GLN A 90 0.80 -16.29 13.43
CA GLN A 90 1.68 -17.39 12.96
C GLN A 90 3.18 -17.02 13.05
N ASP A 91 3.60 -16.59 14.23
CA ASP A 91 4.98 -16.67 14.71
C ASP A 91 4.96 -17.36 16.08
N ASN A 92 4.65 -18.65 16.05
CA ASN A 92 5.06 -19.65 17.03
C ASN A 92 4.36 -20.93 16.63
N THR A 93 5.07 -21.84 15.97
CA THR A 93 5.25 -23.23 16.41
C THR A 93 6.06 -23.97 15.35
N ALA A 94 7.21 -24.48 15.79
CA ALA A 94 8.03 -25.57 15.25
C ALA A 94 8.76 -25.38 13.91
#